data_AF-A0A442EWH3-F1
#
_entry.id   AF-A0A442EWH3-F1
#
_cell.length_a   1.000
_cell.length_b   1.000
_cell.length_c   1.000
_cell.angle_alpha   90.00
_cell.angle_beta   90.00
_cell.angle_gamma   90.00
#
_symmetry.space_group_name_H-M   'P 1'
#
loop_
_entity.id
_entity.type
_entity.pdbx_description
1 polymer ?
#
loop_
_entity_poly.entity_id
_entity_poly.type
_entity_poly.pdbx_seq_one_letter_code
_entity_poly.pdbx_strand_id
1 'polypeptide(L)'
;MTARNGGRLAAICATAALTAAVFVLPAKAGTDAKAVIKTYADIALAKYEDSLTTAQALDKAVDALIASPSADTLNAAREAWKAARIPYQQTEVYRFGNKIVDDWEGRVNSWPLDEGLIDYVAKSYGTESDENALYTANVIANKEIEINGKKVDASKLTPEFLSGTLQEAGGVEANVATGYHAIEFLLWGQDLHGTGPGAGERPYTDYDLKNCTGGNCDRRAEYLKSASDLLVSDLQEMVDNWKEDGAARKNLTDGDANTGISTIFTGMGSLSYGELAGERMKLGLLLHDPEEEHDCFSDNTYNSHLYDAVGIRDAYHASYKRLDGSVVSGPSVSDMVKAADPAIDKELLGKLDTTVAKMEAIKARALAGEAYDQQIAEGNTEGNATVQAAIDALIDQTKSIERAVGSLKLNQIAFEGSDSLDAPDKVFK
;
A
#
# COMPACT_ATOMS: atom_id res chain seq x y z
N MET A 1 3.02 74.49 81.11
CA MET A 1 3.23 74.15 79.69
C MET A 1 3.99 72.83 79.67
N THR A 2 3.25 71.71 79.64
CA THR A 2 3.04 70.82 78.45
C THR A 2 4.30 70.03 78.10
N ALA A 3 4.35 68.71 77.94
CA ALA A 3 3.46 67.56 78.12
C ALA A 3 4.43 66.35 77.97
N ARG A 4 4.54 65.38 78.90
CA ARG A 4 3.70 64.18 79.09
C ARG A 4 3.41 63.36 77.83
N ASN A 5 3.92 62.12 77.82
CA ASN A 5 3.29 60.83 77.44
C ASN A 5 4.30 59.96 76.67
N GLY A 6 4.49 58.67 76.95
CA GLY A 6 3.76 57.75 77.82
C GLY A 6 3.79 56.34 77.22
N GLY A 7 3.75 55.32 78.08
CA GLY A 7 3.38 53.93 77.76
C GLY A 7 4.55 53.04 77.31
N ARG A 8 5.12 52.13 78.12
CA ARG A 8 4.63 50.90 78.77
C ARG A 8 4.41 49.69 77.84
N LEU A 9 5.20 48.66 78.16
CA LEU A 9 4.91 47.22 78.26
C LEU A 9 4.58 46.39 76.99
N ALA A 10 5.51 45.46 76.74
CA ALA A 10 5.34 44.00 76.85
C ALA A 10 4.51 43.22 75.79
N ALA A 11 5.25 42.30 75.16
CA ALA A 11 5.01 40.85 75.09
C ALA A 11 4.52 40.21 73.76
N ILE A 12 5.05 38.99 73.57
CA ILE A 12 4.51 37.80 72.87
C ILE A 12 5.16 37.44 71.52
N CYS A 13 5.70 36.22 71.53
CA CYS A 13 6.20 35.39 70.42
C CYS A 13 5.15 35.16 69.32
N ALA A 14 5.57 35.13 68.06
CA ALA A 14 4.82 34.46 67.00
C ALA A 14 5.77 33.91 65.91
N THR A 15 5.86 32.59 65.87
CA THR A 15 6.38 31.76 64.78
C THR A 15 5.52 31.98 63.54
N ALA A 16 6.11 32.27 62.38
CA ALA A 16 5.40 32.29 61.10
C ALA A 16 6.24 31.66 59.98
N ALA A 17 5.72 30.53 59.51
CA ALA A 17 6.06 29.70 58.37
C ALA A 17 6.81 30.39 57.20
N LEU A 18 7.97 29.82 56.84
CA LEU A 18 8.51 29.92 55.50
C LEU A 18 7.66 29.04 54.58
N THR A 19 6.78 29.65 53.80
CA THR A 19 6.05 29.01 52.70
C THR A 19 7.05 28.66 51.59
N ALA A 20 7.38 27.38 51.47
CA ALA A 20 7.95 26.84 50.24
C ALA A 20 6.88 26.96 49.14
N ALA A 21 7.02 27.95 48.26
CA ALA A 21 6.27 28.00 47.01
C ALA A 21 6.77 26.86 46.12
N VAL A 22 6.13 25.70 46.24
CA VAL A 22 6.23 24.64 45.23
C VAL A 22 5.57 25.20 43.98
N PHE A 23 6.37 25.71 43.05
CA PHE A 23 5.93 25.90 41.68
C PHE A 23 5.66 24.49 41.12
N VAL A 24 4.42 24.04 41.22
CA VAL A 24 3.91 22.93 40.42
C VAL A 24 3.87 23.46 39.00
N LEU A 25 4.96 23.27 38.26
CA LEU A 25 4.92 23.38 36.81
C LEU A 25 3.83 22.41 36.34
N PRO A 26 2.86 22.84 35.52
CA PRO A 26 1.91 21.90 34.94
C PRO A 26 2.72 20.82 34.23
N ALA A 27 2.49 19.56 34.59
CA ALA A 27 2.98 18.44 33.81
C ALA A 27 2.52 18.71 32.38
N LYS A 28 3.45 18.80 31.42
CA LYS A 28 3.09 18.79 30.00
C LYS A 28 2.23 17.56 29.81
N ALA A 29 0.93 17.74 29.55
CA ALA A 29 0.09 16.65 29.12
C ALA A 29 0.75 16.07 27.87
N GLY A 30 1.10 14.78 27.91
CA GLY A 30 1.61 14.10 26.72
C GLY A 30 0.59 14.21 25.58
N THR A 31 1.04 14.03 24.34
CA THR A 31 0.15 13.94 23.18
C THR A 31 -0.94 12.91 23.46
N ASP A 32 -2.20 13.29 23.30
CA ASP A 32 -3.33 12.40 23.55
C ASP A 32 -3.36 11.29 22.50
N ALA A 33 -3.06 10.06 22.92
CA ALA A 33 -3.04 8.89 22.06
C ALA A 33 -4.37 8.68 21.32
N LYS A 34 -5.51 9.01 21.93
CA LYS A 34 -6.82 8.90 21.26
C LYS A 34 -6.96 9.91 20.13
N ALA A 35 -6.41 11.11 20.30
CA ALA A 35 -6.37 12.11 19.23
C ALA A 35 -5.47 11.67 18.07
N VAL A 36 -4.32 11.05 18.38
CA VAL A 36 -3.41 10.47 17.36
C VAL A 36 -4.12 9.37 16.55
N ILE A 37 -4.75 8.42 17.23
CA ILE A 37 -5.51 7.33 16.58
C ILE A 37 -6.64 7.89 15.72
N LYS A 38 -7.37 8.91 16.22
CA LYS A 38 -8.42 9.57 15.44
C LYS A 38 -7.86 10.20 14.16
N THR A 39 -6.74 10.93 14.25
CA THR A 39 -6.10 11.53 13.08
C THR A 39 -5.63 10.47 12.08
N TYR A 40 -5.03 9.38 12.56
CA TYR A 40 -4.63 8.26 11.71
C TYR A 40 -5.83 7.68 10.93
N ALA A 41 -6.97 7.50 11.60
CA ALA A 41 -8.21 7.03 10.97
C ALA A 41 -8.85 8.06 10.02
N ASP A 42 -8.78 9.36 10.33
CA ASP A 42 -9.26 10.42 9.42
C ASP A 42 -8.42 10.45 8.13
N ILE A 43 -7.11 10.21 8.22
CA ILE A 43 -6.23 10.11 7.05
C ILE A 43 -6.51 8.84 6.26
N ALA A 44 -6.73 7.70 6.92
CA ALA A 44 -7.11 6.45 6.25
C ALA A 44 -8.35 6.65 5.38
N LEU A 45 -9.41 7.22 5.96
CA LEU A 45 -10.64 7.54 5.24
C LEU A 45 -10.35 8.44 4.02
N ALA A 46 -9.56 9.50 4.20
CA ALA A 46 -9.22 10.41 3.10
C ALA A 46 -8.46 9.71 1.95
N LYS A 47 -7.52 8.81 2.28
CA LYS A 47 -6.78 8.04 1.27
C LYS A 47 -7.68 7.05 0.52
N TYR A 48 -8.58 6.34 1.22
CA TYR A 48 -9.54 5.43 0.58
C TYR A 48 -10.59 6.18 -0.26
N GLU A 49 -11.04 7.36 0.17
CA GLU A 49 -11.93 8.22 -0.63
C GLU A 49 -11.25 8.69 -1.93
N ASP A 50 -9.97 9.07 -1.87
CA ASP A 50 -9.20 9.47 -3.04
C ASP A 50 -8.90 8.26 -3.96
N SER A 51 -8.66 7.09 -3.38
CA SER A 51 -8.52 5.81 -4.11
C SER A 51 -9.81 5.44 -4.84
N LEU A 52 -10.96 5.52 -4.16
CA LEU A 52 -12.27 5.32 -4.78
C LEU A 52 -12.54 6.32 -5.91
N THR A 53 -12.22 7.59 -5.69
CA THR A 53 -12.41 8.65 -6.70
C THR A 53 -11.63 8.36 -7.97
N THR A 54 -10.39 7.90 -7.83
CA THR A 54 -9.53 7.57 -8.98
C THR A 54 -9.92 6.24 -9.64
N ALA A 55 -10.36 5.24 -8.88
CA ALA A 55 -10.94 4.01 -9.44
C ALA A 55 -12.22 4.27 -10.25
N GLN A 56 -13.09 5.18 -9.79
CA GLN A 56 -14.26 5.61 -10.58
C GLN A 56 -13.87 6.32 -11.89
N ALA A 57 -12.76 7.07 -11.88
CA ALA A 57 -12.24 7.67 -13.10
C ALA A 57 -11.67 6.62 -14.07
N LEU A 58 -10.98 5.60 -13.54
CA LEU A 58 -10.53 4.42 -14.30
C LEU A 58 -11.71 3.67 -14.92
N ASP A 59 -12.74 3.35 -14.14
CA ASP A 59 -13.94 2.67 -14.63
C ASP A 59 -14.61 3.43 -15.79
N LYS A 60 -14.73 4.76 -15.66
CA LYS A 60 -15.23 5.60 -16.74
C LYS A 60 -14.34 5.60 -17.99
N ALA A 61 -13.01 5.50 -17.83
CA ALA A 61 -12.09 5.41 -18.95
C ALA A 61 -12.18 4.04 -19.65
N VAL A 62 -12.40 2.97 -18.87
CA VAL A 62 -12.72 1.63 -19.37
C VAL A 62 -14.02 1.64 -20.18
N ASP A 63 -15.08 2.26 -19.67
CA ASP A 63 -16.35 2.42 -20.40
C ASP A 63 -16.13 3.13 -21.75
N ALA A 64 -15.29 4.16 -21.78
CA ALA A 64 -14.96 4.89 -23.00
C ALA A 64 -14.16 4.04 -24.01
N LEU A 65 -13.21 3.22 -23.53
CA LEU A 65 -12.46 2.26 -24.35
C LEU A 65 -13.41 1.23 -24.97
N ILE A 66 -14.29 0.62 -24.18
CA ILE A 66 -15.22 -0.40 -24.65
C ILE A 66 -16.24 0.19 -25.65
N ALA A 67 -16.74 1.41 -25.38
CA ALA A 67 -17.73 2.05 -26.25
C ALA A 67 -17.12 2.54 -27.58
N SER A 68 -15.88 3.02 -27.58
CA SER A 68 -15.17 3.49 -28.77
C SER A 68 -13.69 3.10 -28.77
N PRO A 69 -13.38 1.83 -29.11
CA PRO A 69 -12.00 1.34 -29.12
C PRO A 69 -11.10 2.13 -30.07
N SER A 70 -10.01 2.68 -29.54
CA SER A 70 -9.01 3.45 -30.28
C SER A 70 -7.71 3.53 -29.48
N ALA A 71 -6.61 3.93 -30.12
CA ALA A 71 -5.36 4.20 -29.41
C ALA A 71 -5.55 5.27 -28.31
N ASP A 72 -6.33 6.32 -28.59
CA ASP A 72 -6.58 7.41 -27.65
C ASP A 72 -7.37 6.94 -26.42
N THR A 73 -8.41 6.11 -26.59
CA THR A 73 -9.22 5.60 -25.47
C THR A 73 -8.49 4.54 -24.66
N LEU A 74 -7.65 3.70 -25.30
CA LEU A 74 -6.80 2.75 -24.58
C LEU A 74 -5.75 3.48 -23.73
N ASN A 75 -5.08 4.48 -24.31
CA ASN A 75 -4.12 5.30 -23.58
C ASN A 75 -4.79 6.05 -22.43
N ALA A 76 -6.00 6.58 -22.62
CA ALA A 76 -6.75 7.22 -21.54
C ALA A 76 -7.06 6.26 -20.38
N ALA A 77 -7.41 5.00 -20.66
CA ALA A 77 -7.62 3.98 -19.63
C ALA A 77 -6.32 3.63 -18.89
N ARG A 78 -5.22 3.48 -19.63
CA ARG A 78 -3.88 3.24 -19.06
C ARG A 78 -3.41 4.37 -18.13
N GLU A 79 -3.57 5.62 -18.55
CA GLU A 79 -3.24 6.79 -17.71
C GLU A 79 -4.15 6.87 -16.47
N ALA A 80 -5.44 6.56 -16.62
CA ALA A 80 -6.36 6.52 -15.47
C ALA A 80 -5.99 5.41 -14.48
N TRP A 81 -5.51 4.26 -14.96
CA TRP A 81 -5.02 3.17 -14.11
C TRP A 81 -3.79 3.61 -13.30
N LYS A 82 -2.78 4.21 -13.98
CA LYS A 82 -1.58 4.74 -13.31
C LYS A 82 -1.93 5.80 -12.26
N ALA A 83 -2.91 6.67 -12.55
CA ALA A 83 -3.40 7.67 -11.59
C ALA A 83 -4.11 7.03 -10.39
N ALA A 84 -4.83 5.92 -10.60
CA ALA A 84 -5.56 5.21 -9.54
C ALA A 84 -4.65 4.42 -8.59
N ARG A 85 -3.44 4.03 -9.02
CA ARG A 85 -2.44 3.41 -8.14
C ARG A 85 -1.93 4.36 -7.05
N ILE A 86 -1.74 5.64 -7.38
CA ILE A 86 -1.06 6.62 -6.49
C ILE A 86 -1.69 6.77 -5.10
N PRO A 87 -3.00 7.08 -4.95
CA PRO A 87 -3.60 7.19 -3.62
C PRO A 87 -3.71 5.83 -2.93
N TYR A 88 -3.91 4.75 -3.69
CA TYR A 88 -4.09 3.41 -3.15
C TYR A 88 -2.82 2.86 -2.51
N GLN A 89 -1.65 2.98 -3.17
CA GLN A 89 -0.38 2.49 -2.61
C GLN A 89 -0.05 3.14 -1.26
N GLN A 90 -0.44 4.39 -1.05
CA GLN A 90 -0.28 5.04 0.26
C GLN A 90 -1.17 4.45 1.37
N THR A 91 -2.15 3.59 1.03
CA THR A 91 -3.05 2.90 1.97
C THR A 91 -2.49 1.57 2.48
N GLU A 92 -1.45 1.02 1.86
CA GLU A 92 -0.94 -0.30 2.23
C GLU A 92 -0.42 -0.38 3.67
N VAL A 93 0.05 0.75 4.22
CA VAL A 93 0.47 0.85 5.62
C VAL A 93 -0.66 0.52 6.61
N TYR A 94 -1.92 0.58 6.17
CA TYR A 94 -3.10 0.26 6.99
C TYR A 94 -3.49 -1.21 6.96
N ARG A 95 -2.90 -2.02 6.05
CA ARG A 95 -3.14 -3.46 5.95
C ARG A 95 -2.70 -4.16 7.24
N PHE A 96 -1.45 -3.96 7.62
CA PHE A 96 -0.88 -4.65 8.77
C PHE A 96 -1.42 -4.09 10.09
N GLY A 97 -1.87 -5.00 10.95
CA GLY A 97 -2.47 -4.67 12.25
C GLY A 97 -3.94 -4.26 12.19
N ASN A 98 -4.57 -4.22 11.01
CA ASN A 98 -6.02 -4.10 10.85
C ASN A 98 -6.56 -5.25 9.99
N LYS A 99 -7.05 -6.30 10.65
CA LYS A 99 -7.54 -7.52 9.98
C LYS A 99 -8.61 -7.27 8.92
N ILE A 100 -9.44 -6.23 9.07
CA ILE A 100 -10.49 -5.91 8.09
C ILE A 100 -9.88 -5.41 6.79
N VAL A 101 -8.78 -4.66 6.87
CA VAL A 101 -8.04 -4.20 5.69
C VAL A 101 -7.27 -5.37 5.08
N ASP A 102 -6.58 -6.14 5.90
CA ASP A 102 -5.80 -7.30 5.46
C ASP A 102 -6.64 -8.37 4.75
N ASP A 103 -7.76 -8.80 5.33
CA ASP A 103 -8.66 -9.78 4.70
C ASP A 103 -9.33 -9.25 3.42
N TRP A 104 -9.39 -7.92 3.25
CA TRP A 104 -10.00 -7.27 2.09
C TRP A 104 -9.00 -7.11 0.93
N GLU A 105 -7.71 -6.94 1.24
CA GLU A 105 -6.70 -6.44 0.32
C GLU A 105 -6.45 -7.34 -0.89
N GLY A 106 -6.52 -8.67 -0.70
CA GLY A 106 -6.33 -9.62 -1.80
C GLY A 106 -7.37 -9.53 -2.92
N ARG A 107 -8.52 -8.90 -2.67
CA ARG A 107 -9.50 -8.62 -3.75
C ARG A 107 -9.05 -7.49 -4.67
N VAL A 108 -8.20 -6.61 -4.18
CA VAL A 108 -7.87 -5.32 -4.80
C VAL A 108 -6.47 -5.28 -5.38
N ASN A 109 -5.50 -5.98 -4.76
CA ASN A 109 -4.08 -5.79 -5.06
C ASN A 109 -3.23 -7.06 -4.87
N SER A 110 -3.85 -8.24 -4.96
CA SER A 110 -3.07 -9.49 -4.95
C SER A 110 -2.09 -9.57 -6.11
N TRP A 111 -0.90 -10.09 -5.79
CA TRP A 111 0.20 -10.40 -6.70
C TRP A 111 0.97 -11.61 -6.14
N PRO A 112 1.53 -12.53 -6.94
CA PRO A 112 1.61 -12.57 -8.42
C PRO A 112 0.30 -12.96 -9.12
N LEU A 113 0.20 -12.71 -10.44
CA LEU A 113 -0.97 -13.03 -11.27
C LEU A 113 -0.58 -13.99 -12.41
N ASP A 114 -1.21 -15.15 -12.49
CA ASP A 114 -1.10 -16.08 -13.62
C ASP A 114 -1.93 -15.59 -14.82
N GLU A 115 -1.29 -14.96 -15.80
CA GLU A 115 -1.95 -14.29 -16.93
C GLU A 115 -2.77 -15.25 -17.79
N GLY A 116 -2.28 -16.49 -17.90
CA GLY A 116 -2.92 -17.56 -18.66
C GLY A 116 -4.24 -18.04 -18.06
N LEU A 117 -4.56 -17.68 -16.81
CA LEU A 117 -5.91 -17.82 -16.25
C LEU A 117 -6.91 -16.94 -17.01
N ILE A 118 -6.54 -15.68 -17.26
CA ILE A 118 -7.44 -14.62 -17.73
C ILE A 118 -7.59 -14.66 -19.25
N ASP A 119 -6.49 -14.53 -20.00
CA ASP A 119 -6.52 -14.34 -21.46
C ASP A 119 -5.41 -15.14 -22.18
N TYR A 120 -5.24 -14.89 -23.48
CA TYR A 120 -4.15 -15.44 -24.25
C TYR A 120 -2.79 -14.96 -23.73
N VAL A 121 -1.82 -15.86 -23.84
CA VAL A 121 -0.41 -15.65 -23.48
C VAL A 121 0.48 -16.05 -24.66
N ALA A 122 1.71 -15.56 -24.68
CA ALA A 122 2.73 -15.94 -25.63
C ALA A 122 3.12 -17.41 -25.47
N LYS A 123 3.63 -18.02 -26.55
CA LYS A 123 4.06 -19.43 -26.52
C LYS A 123 5.19 -19.69 -25.52
N SER A 124 5.99 -18.68 -25.20
CA SER A 124 7.08 -18.75 -24.22
C SER A 124 6.59 -18.93 -22.79
N TYR A 125 5.34 -18.60 -22.50
CA TYR A 125 4.73 -18.76 -21.18
C TYR A 125 4.73 -20.22 -20.71
N GLY A 126 4.53 -21.14 -21.65
CA GLY A 126 4.37 -22.56 -21.33
C GLY A 126 2.94 -23.03 -21.59
N THR A 127 2.68 -24.30 -21.28
CA THR A 127 1.40 -24.96 -21.59
C THR A 127 0.77 -25.67 -20.39
N GLU A 128 1.50 -25.84 -19.30
CA GLU A 128 1.04 -26.52 -18.08
C GLU A 128 1.88 -26.08 -16.88
N SER A 129 1.31 -26.20 -15.69
CA SER A 129 1.97 -26.05 -14.40
C SER A 129 1.59 -27.23 -13.52
N ASP A 130 2.57 -27.81 -12.82
CA ASP A 130 2.33 -28.89 -11.85
C ASP A 130 1.56 -28.39 -10.62
N GLU A 131 1.59 -27.09 -10.35
CA GLU A 131 1.01 -26.45 -9.17
C GLU A 131 -0.33 -25.76 -9.46
N ASN A 132 -0.54 -25.32 -10.71
CA ASN A 132 -1.76 -24.64 -11.11
C ASN A 132 -2.45 -25.29 -12.32
N ALA A 133 -3.55 -26.01 -12.07
CA ALA A 133 -4.38 -26.60 -13.12
C ALA A 133 -5.07 -25.58 -14.04
N LEU A 134 -5.13 -24.31 -13.63
CA LEU A 134 -5.73 -23.20 -14.39
C LEU A 134 -4.71 -22.35 -15.14
N TYR A 135 -3.42 -22.74 -15.13
CA TYR A 135 -2.31 -21.95 -15.67
C TYR A 135 -2.51 -21.44 -17.10
N THR A 136 -3.21 -22.19 -17.96
CA THR A 136 -3.57 -21.74 -19.31
C THR A 136 -5.07 -21.83 -19.58
N ALA A 137 -5.90 -21.62 -18.55
CA ALA A 137 -7.36 -21.76 -18.65
C ALA A 137 -7.99 -20.81 -19.66
N ASN A 138 -7.43 -19.59 -19.81
CA ASN A 138 -7.88 -18.54 -20.70
C ASN A 138 -9.41 -18.41 -20.67
N VAL A 139 -9.92 -17.96 -19.53
CA VAL A 139 -11.37 -17.90 -19.27
C VAL A 139 -12.08 -16.97 -20.26
N ILE A 140 -11.38 -16.00 -20.85
CA ILE A 140 -11.90 -15.16 -21.93
C ILE A 140 -12.19 -15.99 -23.19
N ALA A 141 -11.38 -16.98 -23.54
CA ALA A 141 -11.62 -17.84 -24.71
C ALA A 141 -12.55 -19.02 -24.42
N ASN A 142 -12.63 -19.48 -23.17
CA ASN A 142 -13.31 -20.72 -22.80
C ASN A 142 -14.58 -20.46 -21.98
N LYS A 143 -15.73 -20.93 -22.48
CA LYS A 143 -17.04 -20.81 -21.80
C LYS A 143 -17.29 -21.88 -20.73
N GLU A 144 -16.43 -22.88 -20.67
CA GLU A 144 -16.44 -23.92 -19.64
C GLU A 144 -14.98 -24.15 -19.26
N ILE A 145 -14.68 -24.07 -17.96
CA ILE A 145 -13.37 -24.37 -17.39
C ILE A 145 -13.52 -25.47 -16.33
N GLU A 146 -12.41 -26.06 -15.90
CA GLU A 146 -12.41 -27.08 -14.85
C GLU A 146 -11.68 -26.56 -13.61
N ILE A 147 -12.37 -26.49 -12.48
CA ILE A 147 -11.79 -26.11 -11.19
C ILE A 147 -11.97 -27.30 -10.24
N ASN A 148 -10.86 -27.82 -9.70
CA ASN A 148 -10.86 -28.96 -8.77
C ASN A 148 -11.66 -30.18 -9.29
N GLY A 149 -11.49 -30.53 -10.56
CA GLY A 149 -12.18 -31.67 -11.19
C GLY A 149 -13.65 -31.44 -11.52
N LYS A 150 -14.16 -30.19 -11.41
CA LYS A 150 -15.55 -29.85 -11.69
C LYS A 150 -15.63 -28.85 -12.83
N LYS A 151 -16.54 -29.13 -13.76
CA LYS A 151 -16.90 -28.18 -14.83
C LYS A 151 -17.60 -26.95 -14.22
N VAL A 152 -17.12 -25.79 -14.61
CA VAL A 152 -17.61 -24.48 -14.19
C VAL A 152 -18.02 -23.69 -15.44
N ASP A 153 -19.21 -23.10 -15.41
CA ASP A 153 -19.73 -22.27 -16.48
C ASP A 153 -19.08 -20.88 -16.42
N ALA A 154 -18.25 -20.59 -17.41
CA ALA A 154 -17.59 -19.31 -17.63
C ALA A 154 -18.23 -18.52 -18.77
N SER A 155 -19.46 -18.86 -19.20
CA SER A 155 -20.14 -18.17 -20.29
C SER A 155 -20.47 -16.71 -19.99
N LYS A 156 -20.45 -16.32 -18.71
CA LYS A 156 -20.65 -14.96 -18.21
C LYS A 156 -19.54 -14.58 -17.24
N LEU A 157 -18.77 -13.56 -17.60
CA LEU A 157 -17.64 -13.07 -16.81
C LEU A 157 -18.08 -11.93 -15.88
N THR A 158 -19.11 -12.17 -15.05
CA THR A 158 -19.69 -11.13 -14.16
C THR A 158 -18.81 -10.85 -12.95
N PRO A 159 -19.00 -9.72 -12.24
CA PRO A 159 -18.33 -9.44 -10.97
C PRO A 159 -18.39 -10.62 -9.97
N GLU A 160 -19.55 -11.28 -9.85
CA GLU A 160 -19.74 -12.41 -8.95
C GLU A 160 -18.97 -13.66 -9.39
N PHE A 161 -18.82 -13.87 -10.70
CA PHE A 161 -18.01 -14.96 -11.23
C PHE A 161 -16.53 -14.72 -10.95
N LEU A 162 -16.03 -13.51 -11.25
CA LEU A 162 -14.62 -13.18 -11.02
C LEU A 162 -14.25 -13.26 -9.54
N SER A 163 -14.98 -12.58 -8.67
CA SER A 163 -14.67 -12.51 -7.24
C SER A 163 -15.00 -13.79 -6.47
N GLY A 164 -16.09 -14.49 -6.82
CA GLY A 164 -16.57 -15.63 -6.03
C GLY A 164 -16.19 -17.01 -6.58
N THR A 165 -15.70 -17.08 -7.82
CA THR A 165 -15.36 -18.36 -8.47
C THR A 165 -13.93 -18.40 -9.00
N LEU A 166 -13.43 -17.29 -9.57
CA LEU A 166 -12.15 -17.28 -10.27
C LEU A 166 -10.97 -16.80 -9.40
N GLN A 167 -11.20 -15.81 -8.54
CA GLN A 167 -10.20 -15.31 -7.59
C GLN A 167 -9.72 -16.47 -6.69
N GLU A 168 -8.42 -16.70 -6.67
CA GLU A 168 -7.73 -17.77 -5.93
C GLU A 168 -8.31 -19.17 -6.21
N ALA A 169 -8.85 -19.37 -7.41
CA ALA A 169 -9.47 -20.63 -7.80
C ALA A 169 -8.49 -21.81 -7.62
N GLY A 170 -9.00 -22.93 -7.13
CA GLY A 170 -8.15 -24.08 -6.79
C GLY A 170 -7.36 -23.93 -5.50
N GLY A 171 -7.48 -22.80 -4.78
CA GLY A 171 -6.65 -22.49 -3.62
C GLY A 171 -5.23 -22.09 -4.02
N VAL A 172 -5.06 -21.57 -5.23
CA VAL A 172 -3.78 -21.10 -5.78
C VAL A 172 -3.77 -19.58 -5.72
N GLU A 173 -2.84 -19.00 -4.96
CA GLU A 173 -2.76 -17.54 -4.73
C GLU A 173 -2.52 -16.77 -6.04
N ALA A 174 -1.73 -17.34 -6.95
CA ALA A 174 -1.46 -16.75 -8.27
C ALA A 174 -2.69 -16.68 -9.20
N ASN A 175 -3.80 -17.34 -8.87
CA ASN A 175 -5.05 -17.21 -9.63
C ASN A 175 -5.78 -15.89 -9.32
N VAL A 176 -5.09 -14.77 -9.52
CA VAL A 176 -5.62 -13.43 -9.33
C VAL A 176 -6.51 -13.05 -10.51
N ALA A 177 -7.79 -12.83 -10.22
CA ALA A 177 -8.84 -12.56 -11.20
C ALA A 177 -9.46 -11.16 -11.07
N THR A 178 -9.20 -10.45 -9.98
CA THR A 178 -9.79 -9.15 -9.66
C THR A 178 -8.72 -8.09 -9.35
N GLY A 179 -9.14 -6.87 -9.04
CA GLY A 179 -8.24 -5.82 -8.56
C GLY A 179 -7.42 -5.13 -9.65
N TYR A 180 -6.42 -4.35 -9.20
CA TYR A 180 -5.58 -3.51 -10.06
C TYR A 180 -4.83 -4.32 -11.12
N HIS A 181 -4.21 -5.44 -10.75
CA HIS A 181 -3.37 -6.25 -11.65
C HIS A 181 -4.17 -6.98 -12.73
N ALA A 182 -5.39 -7.45 -12.43
CA ALA A 182 -6.25 -8.01 -13.47
C ALA A 182 -6.64 -6.94 -14.51
N ILE A 183 -6.95 -5.71 -14.07
CA ILE A 183 -7.22 -4.59 -14.98
C ILE A 183 -5.95 -4.20 -15.75
N GLU A 184 -4.79 -4.22 -15.10
CA GLU A 184 -3.49 -3.95 -15.71
C GLU A 184 -3.19 -4.93 -16.84
N PHE A 185 -3.22 -6.23 -16.56
CA PHE A 185 -3.02 -7.27 -17.57
C PHE A 185 -4.01 -7.15 -18.73
N LEU A 186 -5.25 -6.76 -18.47
CA LEU A 186 -6.22 -6.52 -19.53
C LEU A 186 -5.85 -5.28 -20.36
N LEU A 187 -5.35 -4.20 -19.76
CA LEU A 187 -4.98 -2.99 -20.50
C LEU A 187 -3.64 -3.08 -21.23
N TRP A 188 -2.67 -3.84 -20.73
CA TRP A 188 -1.33 -3.96 -21.28
C TRP A 188 -1.04 -5.33 -21.94
N GLY A 189 -1.69 -6.40 -21.52
CA GLY A 189 -1.30 -7.76 -21.88
C GLY A 189 -0.01 -8.17 -21.16
N GLN A 190 0.58 -9.29 -21.58
CA GLN A 190 1.89 -9.69 -21.07
C GLN A 190 2.95 -8.67 -21.46
N ASP A 191 3.89 -8.44 -20.54
CA ASP A 191 5.17 -7.91 -20.92
C ASP A 191 6.05 -9.04 -21.46
N LEU A 192 6.60 -8.84 -22.66
CA LEU A 192 7.45 -9.84 -23.32
C LEU A 192 8.89 -9.34 -23.48
N HIS A 193 9.24 -8.21 -22.85
CA HIS A 193 10.57 -7.63 -22.92
C HIS A 193 11.54 -8.25 -21.91
N GLY A 194 11.05 -9.01 -20.93
CA GLY A 194 11.88 -9.54 -19.85
C GLY A 194 12.47 -8.38 -19.06
N THR A 195 13.79 -8.24 -19.07
CA THR A 195 14.49 -7.07 -18.49
C THR A 195 15.00 -6.10 -19.57
N GLY A 196 14.39 -6.12 -20.76
CA GLY A 196 14.65 -5.22 -21.86
C GLY A 196 13.66 -4.04 -21.85
N PRO A 197 13.91 -2.97 -22.61
CA PRO A 197 13.03 -1.81 -22.60
C PRO A 197 11.67 -2.12 -23.24
N GLY A 198 10.59 -1.86 -22.50
CA GLY A 198 9.21 -1.88 -22.99
C GLY A 198 8.26 -2.39 -21.92
N ALA A 199 6.97 -2.15 -22.12
CA ALA A 199 5.88 -2.68 -21.30
C ALA A 199 4.98 -3.57 -22.16
N GLY A 200 3.89 -4.09 -21.59
CA GLY A 200 2.88 -4.81 -22.36
C GLY A 200 2.27 -3.99 -23.52
N GLU A 201 2.14 -4.64 -24.68
CA GLU A 201 1.79 -3.98 -25.95
C GLU A 201 0.38 -4.32 -26.49
N ARG A 202 -0.57 -4.71 -25.63
CA ARG A 202 -1.93 -5.07 -26.07
C ARG A 202 -2.53 -3.96 -26.95
N PRO A 203 -3.03 -4.28 -28.16
CA PRO A 203 -3.59 -3.28 -29.05
C PRO A 203 -5.05 -2.97 -28.69
N TYR A 204 -5.51 -1.75 -28.98
CA TYR A 204 -6.92 -1.37 -28.75
C TYR A 204 -7.91 -2.22 -29.57
N THR A 205 -7.45 -2.84 -30.66
CA THR A 205 -8.25 -3.73 -31.50
C THR A 205 -8.68 -5.01 -30.78
N ASP A 206 -8.12 -5.30 -29.61
CA ASP A 206 -8.61 -6.36 -28.71
C ASP A 206 -9.91 -6.01 -27.97
N TYR A 207 -10.37 -4.76 -28.11
CA TYR A 207 -11.67 -4.30 -27.66
C TYR A 207 -12.58 -3.90 -28.83
N ASP A 208 -12.08 -3.89 -30.07
CA ASP A 208 -12.86 -3.56 -31.28
C ASP A 208 -13.67 -4.77 -31.77
N LEU A 209 -14.98 -4.75 -31.53
CA LEU A 209 -15.88 -5.82 -31.96
C LEU A 209 -15.96 -6.01 -33.49
N LYS A 210 -15.59 -4.99 -34.27
CA LYS A 210 -15.62 -5.05 -35.75
C LYS A 210 -14.28 -5.49 -36.33
N ASN A 211 -13.17 -5.11 -35.69
CA ASN A 211 -11.81 -5.39 -36.15
C ASN A 211 -11.00 -6.19 -35.12
N CYS A 212 -11.65 -7.15 -34.45
CA CYS A 212 -11.09 -7.90 -33.34
C CYS A 212 -9.81 -8.67 -33.74
N THR A 213 -8.67 -8.34 -33.11
CA THR A 213 -7.36 -8.95 -33.41
C THR A 213 -7.02 -10.13 -32.51
N GLY A 214 -7.31 -10.04 -31.21
CA GLY A 214 -7.01 -11.09 -30.23
C GLY A 214 -8.10 -12.16 -30.08
N GLY A 215 -9.17 -12.12 -30.88
CA GLY A 215 -10.36 -12.95 -30.66
C GLY A 215 -11.10 -12.60 -29.36
N ASN A 216 -12.33 -13.08 -29.21
CA ASN A 216 -13.14 -12.94 -27.97
C ASN A 216 -13.23 -11.50 -27.40
N CYS A 217 -13.15 -10.48 -28.26
CA CYS A 217 -13.11 -9.07 -27.83
C CYS A 217 -14.34 -8.63 -27.03
N ASP A 218 -15.50 -9.24 -27.30
CA ASP A 218 -16.72 -9.06 -26.51
C ASP A 218 -16.56 -9.56 -25.06
N ARG A 219 -15.95 -10.74 -24.89
CA ARG A 219 -15.71 -11.34 -23.57
C ARG A 219 -14.59 -10.61 -22.83
N ARG A 220 -13.54 -10.17 -23.52
CA ARG A 220 -12.49 -9.34 -22.92
C ARG A 220 -13.03 -8.01 -22.42
N ALA A 221 -13.93 -7.38 -23.17
CA ALA A 221 -14.64 -6.19 -22.72
C ALA A 221 -15.55 -6.48 -21.51
N GLU A 222 -16.26 -7.62 -21.49
CA GLU A 222 -17.07 -8.05 -20.33
C GLU A 222 -16.21 -8.27 -19.08
N TYR A 223 -15.05 -8.90 -19.21
CA TYR A 223 -14.11 -9.09 -18.11
C TYR A 223 -13.59 -7.73 -17.61
N LEU A 224 -13.02 -6.92 -18.50
CA LEU A 224 -12.42 -5.63 -18.13
C LEU A 224 -13.42 -4.75 -17.39
N LYS A 225 -14.67 -4.69 -17.87
CA LYS A 225 -15.74 -3.95 -17.20
C LYS A 225 -16.08 -4.53 -15.83
N SER A 226 -16.19 -5.85 -15.71
CA SER A 226 -16.51 -6.50 -14.43
C SER A 226 -15.40 -6.32 -13.40
N ALA A 227 -14.14 -6.36 -13.82
CA ALA A 227 -13.00 -6.10 -12.95
C ALA A 227 -12.95 -4.63 -12.49
N SER A 228 -13.22 -3.66 -13.36
CA SER A 228 -13.27 -2.24 -12.96
C SER A 228 -14.46 -1.91 -12.06
N ASP A 229 -15.63 -2.52 -12.30
CA ASP A 229 -16.79 -2.41 -11.41
C ASP A 229 -16.49 -2.98 -10.01
N LEU A 230 -15.82 -4.15 -9.94
CA LEU A 230 -15.40 -4.75 -8.68
C LEU A 230 -14.47 -3.82 -7.89
N LEU A 231 -13.43 -3.30 -8.54
CA LEU A 231 -12.48 -2.37 -7.89
C LEU A 231 -13.19 -1.17 -7.25
N VAL A 232 -14.16 -0.57 -7.95
CA VAL A 232 -14.97 0.53 -7.40
C VAL A 232 -15.79 0.06 -6.19
N SER A 233 -16.42 -1.11 -6.28
CA SER A 233 -17.24 -1.65 -5.18
C SER A 233 -16.41 -2.02 -3.95
N ASP A 234 -15.24 -2.61 -4.13
CA ASP A 234 -14.32 -3.00 -3.05
C ASP A 234 -13.76 -1.76 -2.35
N LEU A 235 -13.36 -0.72 -3.11
CA LEU A 235 -12.92 0.54 -2.53
C LEU A 235 -14.04 1.30 -1.82
N GLN A 236 -15.28 1.20 -2.32
CA GLN A 236 -16.45 1.76 -1.64
C GLN A 236 -16.71 1.07 -0.29
N GLU A 237 -16.58 -0.26 -0.23
CA GLU A 237 -16.64 -1.03 1.01
C GLU A 237 -15.58 -0.53 2.01
N MET A 238 -14.34 -0.31 1.56
CA MET A 238 -13.28 0.15 2.43
C MET A 238 -13.51 1.59 2.92
N VAL A 239 -14.00 2.50 2.07
CA VAL A 239 -14.46 3.83 2.50
C VAL A 239 -15.50 3.71 3.61
N ASP A 240 -16.48 2.82 3.48
CA ASP A 240 -17.51 2.62 4.49
C ASP A 240 -16.95 2.05 5.81
N ASN A 241 -15.94 1.17 5.73
CA ASN A 241 -15.23 0.64 6.90
C ASN A 241 -14.43 1.71 7.66
N TRP A 242 -14.06 2.82 7.03
CA TRP A 242 -13.30 3.92 7.64
C TRP A 242 -14.14 5.15 8.02
N LYS A 243 -15.43 5.17 7.71
CA LYS A 243 -16.38 6.16 8.26
C LYS A 243 -16.48 6.04 9.78
N GLU A 244 -17.09 7.06 10.43
CA GLU A 244 -17.20 7.16 11.90
C GLU A 244 -17.67 5.87 12.58
N ASP A 245 -18.66 5.19 11.98
CA ASP A 245 -19.22 3.95 12.50
C ASP A 245 -18.65 2.66 11.89
N GLY A 246 -17.70 2.79 10.95
CA GLY A 246 -17.13 1.69 10.18
C GLY A 246 -16.27 0.74 11.01
N ALA A 247 -16.23 -0.53 10.60
CA ALA A 247 -15.62 -1.59 11.40
C ALA A 247 -14.09 -1.44 11.51
N ALA A 248 -13.40 -1.08 10.42
CA ALA A 248 -11.95 -0.87 10.43
C ALA A 248 -11.56 0.31 11.34
N ARG A 249 -12.35 1.39 11.32
CA ARG A 249 -12.15 2.53 12.23
C ARG A 249 -12.38 2.16 13.69
N LYS A 250 -13.49 1.49 14.00
CA LYS A 250 -13.83 1.07 15.38
C LYS A 250 -12.81 0.09 15.95
N ASN A 251 -12.24 -0.78 15.11
CA ASN A 251 -11.17 -1.68 15.53
C ASN A 251 -9.97 -0.92 16.13
N LEU A 252 -9.68 0.28 15.62
CA LEU A 252 -8.65 1.17 16.16
C LEU A 252 -9.13 2.03 17.34
N THR A 253 -10.34 2.61 17.26
CA THR A 253 -10.77 3.67 18.19
C THR A 253 -11.42 3.16 19.47
N ASP A 254 -12.02 1.96 19.45
CA ASP A 254 -12.83 1.46 20.57
C ASP A 254 -11.98 0.68 21.59
N GLY A 255 -10.76 0.30 21.21
CA GLY A 255 -9.83 -0.46 22.02
C GLY A 255 -9.01 0.37 23.01
N ASP A 256 -8.02 -0.30 23.61
CA ASP A 256 -6.99 0.37 24.41
C ASP A 256 -6.11 1.26 23.51
N ALA A 257 -5.79 2.47 24.00
CA ALA A 257 -5.04 3.43 23.21
C ALA A 257 -3.63 2.94 22.86
N ASN A 258 -2.96 2.18 23.74
CA ASN A 258 -1.65 1.62 23.40
C ASN A 258 -1.75 0.55 22.32
N THR A 259 -2.84 -0.21 22.28
CA THR A 259 -3.10 -1.14 21.17
C THR A 259 -3.25 -0.39 19.86
N GLY A 260 -4.05 0.69 19.81
CA GLY A 260 -4.21 1.49 18.60
C GLY A 260 -2.90 2.14 18.12
N ILE A 261 -2.06 2.64 19.03
CA ILE A 261 -0.73 3.15 18.67
C ILE A 261 0.19 2.02 18.21
N SER A 262 0.12 0.84 18.84
CA SER A 262 0.89 -0.34 18.40
C SER A 262 0.49 -0.73 16.98
N THR A 263 -0.80 -0.73 16.64
CA THR A 263 -1.27 -1.01 15.27
C THR A 263 -0.64 -0.07 14.23
N ILE A 264 -0.50 1.22 14.51
CA ILE A 264 0.16 2.17 13.60
C ILE A 264 1.62 1.75 13.35
N PHE A 265 2.37 1.44 14.42
CA PHE A 265 3.76 1.01 14.28
C PHE A 265 3.89 -0.39 13.65
N THR A 266 2.94 -1.31 13.87
CA THR A 266 2.86 -2.59 13.15
C THR A 266 2.70 -2.35 11.65
N GLY A 267 1.75 -1.50 11.25
CA GLY A 267 1.54 -1.02 9.89
C GLY A 267 2.84 -0.58 9.22
N MET A 268 3.52 0.37 9.87
CA MET A 268 4.77 0.93 9.36
C MET A 268 5.90 -0.11 9.29
N GLY A 269 6.07 -0.92 10.32
CA GLY A 269 7.18 -1.88 10.43
C GLY A 269 7.03 -3.06 9.48
N SER A 270 5.84 -3.68 9.41
CA SER A 270 5.58 -4.81 8.52
C SER A 270 5.65 -4.40 7.05
N LEU A 271 5.03 -3.27 6.66
CA LEU A 271 5.14 -2.79 5.28
C LEU A 271 6.59 -2.45 4.93
N SER A 272 7.36 -1.87 5.85
CA SER A 272 8.76 -1.54 5.59
C SER A 272 9.63 -2.79 5.37
N TYR A 273 9.51 -3.78 6.24
CA TYR A 273 10.45 -4.89 6.32
C TYR A 273 10.03 -6.10 5.49
N GLY A 274 9.02 -6.85 5.95
CA GLY A 274 8.61 -8.09 5.29
C GLY A 274 8.13 -7.83 3.88
N GLU A 275 7.16 -6.92 3.73
CA GLU A 275 6.45 -6.71 2.48
C GLU A 275 7.31 -5.96 1.44
N LEU A 276 7.61 -4.67 1.69
CA LEU A 276 8.24 -3.84 0.65
C LEU A 276 9.72 -4.15 0.47
N ALA A 277 10.51 -4.21 1.55
CA ALA A 277 11.93 -4.51 1.42
C ALA A 277 12.18 -5.96 1.00
N GLY A 278 11.44 -6.90 1.57
CA GLY A 278 11.60 -8.33 1.34
C GLY A 278 10.91 -8.79 0.06
N GLU A 279 9.62 -9.10 0.18
CA GLU A 279 8.83 -9.75 -0.88
C GLU A 279 8.84 -8.95 -2.19
N ARG A 280 8.59 -7.63 -2.15
CA ARG A 280 8.40 -6.83 -3.38
C ARG A 280 9.67 -6.31 -4.04
N MET A 281 10.77 -6.22 -3.29
CA MET A 281 12.00 -5.61 -3.80
C MET A 281 13.20 -6.54 -3.77
N LYS A 282 13.44 -7.21 -2.64
CA LYS A 282 14.65 -8.03 -2.49
C LYS A 282 14.56 -9.32 -3.29
N LEU A 283 13.39 -9.95 -3.34
CA LEU A 283 13.16 -11.18 -4.08
C LEU A 283 13.50 -11.02 -5.58
N GLY A 284 12.83 -10.11 -6.28
CA GLY A 284 13.10 -9.83 -7.70
C GLY A 284 14.54 -9.38 -7.97
N LEU A 285 15.15 -8.61 -7.06
CA LEU A 285 16.56 -8.22 -7.18
C LEU A 285 17.54 -9.41 -7.03
N LEU A 286 17.22 -10.39 -6.19
CA LEU A 286 18.04 -11.59 -5.99
C LEU A 286 17.92 -12.57 -7.15
N LEU A 287 16.71 -12.72 -7.69
CA LEU A 287 16.40 -13.63 -8.80
C LEU A 287 16.73 -13.00 -10.15
N HIS A 288 16.84 -11.67 -10.23
CA HIS A 288 16.86 -10.92 -11.47
C HIS A 288 15.64 -11.21 -12.35
N ASP A 289 14.51 -11.46 -11.70
CA ASP A 289 13.27 -11.92 -12.33
C ASP A 289 12.26 -10.76 -12.43
N PRO A 290 11.89 -10.33 -13.65
CA PRO A 290 10.86 -9.32 -13.85
C PRO A 290 9.44 -9.83 -13.56
N GLU A 291 9.18 -11.12 -13.35
CA GLU A 291 7.85 -11.57 -12.91
C GLU A 291 7.61 -11.32 -11.40
N GLU A 292 8.67 -11.01 -10.65
CA GLU A 292 8.59 -10.68 -9.22
C GLU A 292 8.30 -9.19 -8.96
N GLU A 293 8.18 -8.36 -10.01
CA GLU A 293 7.80 -6.95 -9.83
C GLU A 293 6.28 -6.75 -9.87
N HIS A 294 5.80 -5.88 -8.98
CA HIS A 294 4.39 -5.75 -8.64
C HIS A 294 3.49 -5.24 -9.79
N ASP A 295 3.93 -4.25 -10.57
CA ASP A 295 3.17 -3.67 -11.69
C ASP A 295 3.91 -3.93 -13.03
N CYS A 296 4.29 -5.19 -13.27
CA CYS A 296 5.20 -5.57 -14.37
C CYS A 296 4.62 -5.20 -15.75
N PHE A 297 3.33 -5.44 -15.98
CA PHE A 297 2.73 -5.24 -17.30
C PHE A 297 2.76 -3.78 -17.77
N SER A 298 2.77 -2.82 -16.85
CA SER A 298 2.63 -1.39 -17.14
C SER A 298 3.90 -0.55 -16.93
N ASP A 299 5.02 -1.18 -16.56
CA ASP A 299 6.26 -0.51 -16.17
C ASP A 299 6.06 0.51 -15.03
N ASN A 300 5.17 0.22 -14.07
CA ASN A 300 4.78 1.18 -13.03
C ASN A 300 5.33 0.88 -11.63
N THR A 301 6.06 -0.23 -11.45
CA THR A 301 6.57 -0.71 -10.15
C THR A 301 7.32 0.37 -9.36
N TYR A 302 8.15 1.18 -10.04
CA TYR A 302 8.89 2.28 -9.40
C TYR A 302 7.99 3.27 -8.65
N ASN A 303 6.77 3.49 -9.18
CA ASN A 303 5.84 4.46 -8.65
C ASN A 303 5.09 3.86 -7.46
N SER A 304 4.74 2.57 -7.54
CA SER A 304 4.08 1.87 -6.46
C SER A 304 4.96 1.73 -5.22
N HIS A 305 6.22 1.33 -5.37
CA HIS A 305 7.19 1.30 -4.27
C HIS A 305 7.44 2.68 -3.64
N LEU A 306 7.47 3.74 -4.45
CA LEU A 306 7.58 5.11 -3.93
C LEU A 306 6.38 5.48 -3.05
N TYR A 307 5.16 5.20 -3.50
CA TYR A 307 3.97 5.60 -2.79
C TYR A 307 3.67 4.74 -1.56
N ASP A 308 4.14 3.49 -1.51
CA ASP A 308 4.20 2.71 -0.26
C ASP A 308 5.09 3.41 0.78
N ALA A 309 6.33 3.79 0.38
CA ALA A 309 7.26 4.49 1.26
C ALA A 309 6.73 5.86 1.73
N VAL A 310 6.06 6.60 0.84
CA VAL A 310 5.35 7.84 1.21
C VAL A 310 4.23 7.55 2.20
N GLY A 311 3.45 6.49 2.00
CA GLY A 311 2.41 6.05 2.92
C GLY A 311 2.93 5.78 4.33
N ILE A 312 4.07 5.09 4.45
CA ILE A 312 4.76 4.81 5.73
C ILE A 312 5.21 6.10 6.42
N ARG A 313 5.85 7.01 5.67
CA ARG A 313 6.30 8.30 6.21
C ARG A 313 5.10 9.13 6.70
N ASP A 314 4.05 9.21 5.90
CA ASP A 314 2.88 10.02 6.19
C ASP A 314 2.07 9.47 7.40
N ALA A 315 2.10 8.15 7.64
CA ALA A 315 1.57 7.54 8.86
C ALA A 315 2.30 8.03 10.13
N TYR A 316 3.62 8.19 10.06
CA TYR A 316 4.41 8.70 11.19
C TYR A 316 4.17 10.18 11.46
N HIS A 317 4.08 10.99 10.40
CA HIS A 317 3.83 12.43 10.45
C HIS A 317 2.36 12.79 10.72
N ALA A 318 1.44 11.88 10.44
CA ALA A 318 0.00 12.12 10.43
C ALA A 318 -0.39 13.34 9.56
N SER A 319 0.06 13.34 8.31
CA SER A 319 -0.33 14.34 7.30
C SER A 319 -0.50 13.68 5.93
N TYR A 320 -1.61 13.98 5.25
CA TYR A 320 -1.88 13.52 3.89
C TYR A 320 -2.41 14.66 3.05
N LYS A 321 -1.85 14.81 1.84
CA LYS A 321 -2.31 15.79 0.85
C LYS A 321 -3.26 15.11 -0.13
N ARG A 322 -4.52 15.55 -0.14
CA ARG A 322 -5.57 15.02 -1.01
C ARG A 322 -5.36 15.40 -2.47
N LEU A 323 -6.10 14.74 -3.36
CA LEU A 323 -6.10 15.02 -4.81
C LEU A 323 -6.39 16.49 -5.15
N ASP A 324 -7.26 17.15 -4.38
CA ASP A 324 -7.61 18.57 -4.56
C ASP A 324 -6.59 19.56 -3.97
N GLY A 325 -5.53 19.04 -3.33
CA GLY A 325 -4.48 19.81 -2.68
C GLY A 325 -4.76 20.22 -1.24
N SER A 326 -5.95 19.92 -0.71
CA SER A 326 -6.23 20.05 0.73
C SER A 326 -5.38 19.08 1.55
N VAL A 327 -5.18 19.39 2.84
CA VAL A 327 -4.36 18.57 3.74
C VAL A 327 -5.20 18.09 4.91
N VAL A 328 -5.18 16.78 5.15
CA VAL A 328 -5.72 16.14 6.36
C VAL A 328 -4.54 15.88 7.30
N SER A 329 -4.56 16.46 8.50
CA SER A 329 -3.46 16.33 9.47
C SER A 329 -3.92 16.56 10.90
N GLY A 330 -3.13 16.12 11.88
CA GLY A 330 -3.40 16.30 13.30
C GLY A 330 -2.27 15.77 14.19
N PRO A 331 -2.52 15.52 15.49
CA PRO A 331 -1.55 14.89 16.38
C PRO A 331 -1.03 13.57 15.82
N SER A 332 0.27 13.31 16.01
CA SER A 332 0.96 12.19 15.37
C SER A 332 1.68 11.27 16.36
N VAL A 333 2.07 10.07 15.88
CA VAL A 333 2.99 9.21 16.63
C VAL A 333 4.39 9.84 16.71
N SER A 334 4.80 10.67 15.74
CA SER A 334 6.00 11.50 15.85
C SER A 334 5.97 12.43 17.07
N ASP A 335 4.84 13.10 17.33
CA ASP A 335 4.70 13.96 18.51
C ASP A 335 4.86 13.17 19.82
N MET A 336 4.33 11.94 19.86
CA MET A 336 4.46 11.05 21.02
C MET A 336 5.91 10.62 21.24
N VAL A 337 6.58 10.15 20.19
CA VAL A 337 7.98 9.71 20.26
C VAL A 337 8.87 10.88 20.62
N LYS A 338 8.66 12.06 20.03
CA LYS A 338 9.41 13.28 20.36
C LYS A 338 9.28 13.69 21.82
N ALA A 339 8.10 13.50 22.42
CA ALA A 339 7.89 13.80 23.83
C ALA A 339 8.62 12.80 24.75
N ALA A 340 8.75 11.53 24.33
CA ALA A 340 9.42 10.47 25.08
C ALA A 340 10.94 10.48 24.88
N ASP A 341 11.40 10.54 23.63
CA ASP A 341 12.80 10.57 23.21
C ASP A 341 12.96 11.40 21.91
N PRO A 342 13.34 12.69 22.02
CA PRO A 342 13.57 13.55 20.86
C PRO A 342 14.67 13.09 19.91
N ALA A 343 15.62 12.27 20.37
CA ALA A 343 16.70 11.78 19.53
C ALA A 343 16.21 10.66 18.61
N ILE A 344 15.38 9.75 19.14
CA ILE A 344 14.75 8.69 18.34
C ILE A 344 13.79 9.29 17.31
N ASP A 345 12.97 10.28 17.69
CA ASP A 345 12.08 10.95 16.74
C ASP A 345 12.84 11.57 15.56
N LYS A 346 13.89 12.34 15.86
CA LYS A 346 14.74 12.96 14.83
C LYS A 346 15.40 11.92 13.93
N GLU A 347 15.85 10.80 14.51
CA GLU A 347 16.46 9.71 13.77
C GLU A 347 15.45 9.06 12.81
N LEU A 348 14.27 8.68 13.30
CA LEU A 348 13.25 8.02 12.50
C LEU A 348 12.74 8.93 11.38
N LEU A 349 12.49 10.21 11.66
CA LEU A 349 12.17 11.21 10.63
C LEU A 349 13.20 11.24 9.51
N GLY A 350 14.49 11.34 9.88
CA GLY A 350 15.57 11.39 8.90
C GLY A 350 15.69 10.11 8.07
N LYS A 351 15.40 8.95 8.65
CA LYS A 351 15.41 7.67 7.92
C LYS A 351 14.23 7.52 6.98
N LEU A 352 13.02 7.90 7.41
CA LEU A 352 11.83 7.92 6.53
C LEU A 352 12.06 8.82 5.31
N ASP A 353 12.62 10.02 5.53
CA ASP A 353 13.00 10.92 4.43
C ASP A 353 14.09 10.34 3.52
N THR A 354 15.05 9.63 4.11
CA THR A 354 16.10 8.94 3.35
C THR A 354 15.51 7.86 2.46
N THR A 355 14.61 7.02 2.98
CA THR A 355 13.92 5.97 2.22
C THR A 355 13.15 6.56 1.05
N VAL A 356 12.33 7.59 1.27
CA VAL A 356 11.60 8.27 0.19
C VAL A 356 12.57 8.81 -0.87
N ALA A 357 13.69 9.42 -0.46
CA ALA A 357 14.70 9.90 -1.40
C ALA A 357 15.37 8.77 -2.22
N LYS A 358 15.49 7.55 -1.67
CA LYS A 358 15.99 6.39 -2.40
C LYS A 358 14.97 5.86 -3.40
N MET A 359 13.69 5.82 -3.03
CA MET A 359 12.61 5.50 -3.96
C MET A 359 12.50 6.51 -5.11
N GLU A 360 12.66 7.81 -4.82
CA GLU A 360 12.72 8.85 -5.85
C GLU A 360 13.92 8.67 -6.80
N ALA A 361 15.02 8.06 -6.35
CA ALA A 361 16.15 7.74 -7.23
C ALA A 361 15.81 6.60 -8.20
N ILE A 362 15.08 5.57 -7.75
CA ILE A 362 14.54 4.49 -8.61
C ILE A 362 13.60 5.10 -9.65
N LYS A 363 12.66 5.95 -9.21
CA LYS A 363 11.76 6.69 -10.09
C LYS A 363 12.49 7.56 -11.10
N ALA A 364 13.54 8.26 -10.69
CA ALA A 364 14.31 9.12 -11.58
C ALA A 364 14.98 8.32 -12.73
N ARG A 365 15.43 7.08 -12.46
CA ARG A 365 15.97 6.17 -13.48
C ARG A 365 14.87 5.69 -14.44
N ALA A 366 13.70 5.31 -13.91
CA ALA A 366 12.53 4.94 -14.71
C ALA A 366 12.10 6.06 -15.67
N LEU A 367 11.97 7.28 -15.14
CA LEU A 367 11.63 8.46 -15.97
C LEU A 367 12.75 8.87 -16.94
N ALA A 368 13.98 8.40 -16.74
CA ALA A 368 15.10 8.60 -17.66
C ALA A 368 15.20 7.50 -18.74
N GLY A 369 14.28 6.52 -18.73
CA GLY A 369 14.19 5.46 -19.76
C GLY A 369 14.70 4.09 -19.32
N GLU A 370 14.94 3.87 -18.02
CA GLU A 370 15.36 2.59 -17.44
C GLU A 370 14.32 2.15 -16.40
N ALA A 371 13.31 1.41 -16.87
CA ALA A 371 12.23 0.88 -16.05
C ALA A 371 12.72 -0.09 -14.95
N TYR A 372 11.83 -0.49 -14.05
CA TYR A 372 12.22 -1.17 -12.81
C TYR A 372 12.80 -2.56 -13.08
N ASP A 373 12.17 -3.34 -13.95
CA ASP A 373 12.67 -4.57 -14.57
C ASP A 373 14.15 -4.48 -15.03
N GLN A 374 14.51 -3.40 -15.71
CA GLN A 374 15.86 -3.14 -16.19
C GLN A 374 16.78 -2.80 -15.02
N GLN A 375 16.30 -2.09 -14.00
CA GLN A 375 17.07 -1.78 -12.80
C GLN A 375 17.38 -3.02 -11.96
N ILE A 376 16.53 -4.05 -11.98
CA ILE A 376 16.79 -5.33 -11.31
C ILE A 376 17.50 -6.36 -12.20
N ALA A 377 17.69 -6.09 -13.49
CA ALA A 377 18.31 -7.00 -14.44
C ALA A 377 19.70 -7.53 -14.02
N GLU A 378 19.99 -8.78 -14.39
CA GLU A 378 21.31 -9.38 -14.19
C GLU A 378 22.40 -8.55 -14.90
N GLY A 379 23.46 -8.21 -14.19
CA GLY A 379 24.58 -7.45 -14.73
C GLY A 379 24.38 -5.93 -14.76
N ASN A 380 23.18 -5.42 -14.46
CA ASN A 380 22.97 -3.97 -14.29
C ASN A 380 23.44 -3.50 -12.91
N THR A 381 24.75 -3.33 -12.76
CA THR A 381 25.36 -2.99 -11.46
C THR A 381 24.85 -1.66 -10.88
N GLU A 382 24.56 -0.66 -11.71
CA GLU A 382 24.09 0.65 -11.23
C GLU A 382 22.61 0.64 -10.86
N GLY A 383 21.77 -0.01 -11.67
CA GLY A 383 20.35 -0.24 -11.35
C GLY A 383 20.20 -1.04 -10.07
N ASN A 384 20.89 -2.19 -9.97
CA ASN A 384 20.85 -3.07 -8.81
C ASN A 384 21.27 -2.33 -7.53
N ALA A 385 22.33 -1.51 -7.61
CA ALA A 385 22.79 -0.70 -6.47
C ALA A 385 21.77 0.37 -6.07
N THR A 386 21.01 0.92 -7.02
CA THR A 386 19.96 1.90 -6.74
C THR A 386 18.79 1.25 -5.98
N VAL A 387 18.33 0.09 -6.46
CA VAL A 387 17.27 -0.71 -5.80
C VAL A 387 17.73 -1.19 -4.42
N GLN A 388 18.94 -1.75 -4.31
CA GLN A 388 19.51 -2.20 -3.02
C GLN A 388 19.60 -1.07 -2.00
N ALA A 389 19.94 0.16 -2.42
CA ALA A 389 20.02 1.30 -1.50
C ALA A 389 18.64 1.68 -0.91
N ALA A 390 17.54 1.45 -1.64
CA ALA A 390 16.19 1.64 -1.11
C ALA A 390 15.80 0.52 -0.14
N ILE A 391 16.11 -0.74 -0.48
CA ILE A 391 15.93 -1.91 0.40
C ILE A 391 16.67 -1.69 1.74
N ASP A 392 17.94 -1.28 1.69
CA ASP A 392 18.75 -1.03 2.88
C ASP A 392 18.16 0.09 3.75
N ALA A 393 17.59 1.13 3.13
CA ALA A 393 16.94 2.24 3.83
C ALA A 393 15.65 1.80 4.53
N LEU A 394 14.85 0.95 3.89
CA LEU A 394 13.66 0.33 4.49
C LEU A 394 14.04 -0.54 5.70
N ILE A 395 15.07 -1.38 5.58
CA ILE A 395 15.55 -2.19 6.71
C ILE A 395 16.07 -1.30 7.85
N ASP A 396 16.78 -0.21 7.53
CA ASP A 396 17.33 0.69 8.53
C ASP A 396 16.25 1.53 9.25
N GLN A 397 15.20 1.98 8.56
CA GLN A 397 14.08 2.67 9.20
C GLN A 397 13.30 1.75 10.14
N THR A 398 13.12 0.47 9.79
CA THR A 398 12.43 -0.52 10.64
C THR A 398 13.07 -0.61 12.02
N LYS A 399 14.41 -0.62 12.11
CA LYS A 399 15.12 -0.62 13.40
C LYS A 399 14.79 0.61 14.26
N SER A 400 14.56 1.76 13.64
CA SER A 400 14.18 2.99 14.34
C SER A 400 12.69 3.00 14.71
N ILE A 401 11.83 2.33 13.92
CA ILE A 401 10.42 2.04 14.28
C ILE A 401 10.37 1.18 15.55
N GLU A 402 11.16 0.09 15.64
CA GLU A 402 11.23 -0.74 16.84
C GLU A 402 11.69 0.06 18.08
N ARG A 403 12.69 0.92 17.90
CA ARG A 403 13.18 1.80 18.98
C ARG A 403 12.13 2.82 19.39
N ALA A 404 11.35 3.36 18.47
CA ALA A 404 10.24 4.25 18.77
C ALA A 404 9.18 3.54 19.63
N VAL A 405 8.79 2.31 19.27
CA VAL A 405 7.90 1.44 20.06
C VAL A 405 8.45 1.26 21.49
N GLY A 406 9.75 0.94 21.62
CA GLY A 406 10.42 0.80 22.91
C GLY A 406 10.44 2.09 23.73
N SER A 407 10.65 3.25 23.09
CA SER A 407 10.66 4.55 23.77
C SER A 407 9.31 4.90 24.41
N LEU A 408 8.22 4.47 23.77
CA LEU A 408 6.84 4.62 24.25
C LEU A 408 6.45 3.56 25.27
N LYS A 409 7.33 2.58 25.56
CA LYS A 409 7.08 1.45 26.46
C LYS A 409 5.85 0.62 26.06
N LEU A 410 5.61 0.53 24.76
CA LEU A 410 4.62 -0.38 24.22
C LEU A 410 5.13 -1.82 24.33
N ASN A 411 4.22 -2.78 24.26
CA ASN A 411 4.62 -4.19 24.17
C ASN A 411 5.45 -4.39 22.90
N GLN A 412 6.35 -5.38 22.93
CA GLN A 412 7.13 -5.71 21.74
C GLN A 412 6.17 -6.11 20.62
N ILE A 413 6.36 -5.48 19.45
CA ILE A 413 5.60 -5.74 18.25
C ILE A 413 6.39 -6.72 17.39
N ALA A 414 5.72 -7.74 16.85
CA ALA A 414 6.29 -8.55 15.80
C ALA A 414 5.94 -7.88 14.45
N PHE A 415 6.96 -7.57 13.67
CA PHE A 415 6.79 -7.21 12.27
C PHE A 415 6.86 -8.47 11.43
N GLU A 416 6.14 -8.47 10.32
CA GLU A 416 6.20 -9.57 9.36
C GLU A 416 7.61 -9.66 8.77
N GLY A 417 8.12 -10.89 8.67
CA GLY A 417 9.42 -11.21 8.08
C GLY A 417 9.29 -11.56 6.61
N SER A 418 10.43 -11.86 5.98
CA SER A 418 10.47 -12.33 4.59
C SER A 418 11.66 -13.28 4.44
N ASP A 419 11.46 -14.43 3.79
CA ASP A 419 12.56 -15.37 3.56
C ASP A 419 13.67 -14.74 2.68
N SER A 420 13.34 -13.78 1.81
CA SER A 420 14.34 -13.03 1.00
C SER A 420 15.30 -12.17 1.84
N LEU A 421 14.90 -11.79 3.06
CA LEU A 421 15.72 -11.05 4.02
C LEU A 421 16.30 -11.97 5.09
N ASP A 422 15.47 -12.83 5.67
CA ASP A 422 15.79 -13.62 6.86
C ASP A 422 16.50 -14.93 6.53
N ALA A 423 16.31 -15.46 5.32
CA ALA A 423 16.86 -16.72 4.86
C ALA A 423 17.13 -16.76 3.34
N PRO A 424 17.91 -15.82 2.76
CA PRO A 424 18.06 -15.65 1.31
C PRO A 424 18.55 -16.91 0.57
N ASP A 425 19.33 -17.77 1.24
CA ASP A 425 19.79 -19.05 0.67
C ASP A 425 18.65 -20.06 0.40
N LYS A 426 17.45 -19.84 0.97
CA LYS A 426 16.27 -20.68 0.70
C LYS A 426 15.53 -20.28 -0.57
N VAL A 427 15.61 -19.02 -0.97
CA VAL A 427 14.90 -18.50 -2.14
C VAL A 427 15.32 -19.21 -3.44
N PHE A 428 16.55 -19.73 -3.48
CA PHE A 428 17.10 -20.45 -4.62
C PHE A 428 16.86 -21.97 -4.60
N LYS A 429 15.99 -22.48 -3.72
CA LYS A 429 15.71 -23.91 -3.56
C LYS A 429 14.27 -24.22 -3.89
#